data_AF-A0A2N3Y5M1-F1
#
_entry.id   AF-A0A2N3Y5M1-F1
#
_cell.length_a   1.000
_cell.length_b   1.000
_cell.length_c   1.000
_cell.angle_alpha   90.00
_cell.angle_beta   90.00
_cell.angle_gamma   90.00
#
_symmetry.space_group_name_H-M   'P 1'
#
loop_
_entity.id
_entity.type
_entity.pdbx_description
1 polymer ?
#
loop_
_entity_poly.entity_id
_entity_poly.type
_entity_poly.pdbx_seq_one_letter_code
_entity_poly.pdbx_strand_id
1 'polypeptide(L)'
;MLTTTPGRRAPARSRPRRDAVRNRERLLEAAGELLRTDPGGVSMPAIADRAGLSVPTAYRYFSALDDLLNAYLHRVIVELRDYSHDCPKTGPALFEEVAGEWARLLESYGAAMVQLRSRGGFLARLRGNDPVISTVREAWERPVRSVMRHLEIPDEHFEHALFLCNIMFDPREILDLVDTGLTRDEALLHLEHAYFQALVGWANANGA
;
A
#
# COMPACT_ATOMS: atom_id res chain seq x y z
N MET A 1 9.94 -6.95 -71.04
CA MET A 1 10.18 -5.63 -70.42
C MET A 1 9.55 -5.62 -69.04
N LEU A 2 10.23 -4.96 -68.10
CA LEU A 2 10.14 -5.07 -66.64
C LEU A 2 8.76 -4.86 -66.00
N THR A 3 8.46 -5.74 -65.05
CA THR A 3 7.55 -5.57 -63.90
C THR A 3 8.10 -4.52 -62.92
N THR A 4 7.27 -3.61 -62.41
CA THR A 4 7.47 -3.05 -61.06
C THR A 4 6.15 -2.53 -60.47
N THR A 5 5.61 -3.28 -59.52
CA THR A 5 4.53 -2.87 -58.61
C THR A 5 5.15 -2.03 -57.48
N PRO A 6 4.63 -0.84 -57.12
CA PRO A 6 5.12 -0.10 -55.97
C PRO A 6 4.64 -0.76 -54.68
N GLY A 7 5.57 -1.17 -53.83
CA GLY A 7 5.30 -1.67 -52.49
C GLY A 7 4.59 -0.63 -51.64
N ARG A 8 3.37 -0.96 -51.22
CA ARG A 8 2.61 -0.19 -50.23
C ARG A 8 3.28 -0.36 -48.87
N ARG A 9 4.01 0.69 -48.45
CA ARG A 9 4.58 0.88 -47.11
C ARG A 9 3.61 0.42 -46.03
N ALA A 10 4.05 -0.52 -45.19
CA ALA A 10 3.42 -0.80 -43.91
C ALA A 10 3.47 0.45 -43.03
N PRO A 11 2.39 0.85 -42.34
CA PRO A 11 2.43 2.00 -41.47
C PRO A 11 3.22 1.65 -40.20
N ALA A 12 4.20 2.50 -39.90
CA ALA A 12 4.87 2.56 -38.62
C ALA A 12 3.84 2.66 -37.48
N ARG A 13 3.92 1.78 -36.48
CA ARG A 13 3.20 1.95 -35.21
C ARG A 13 4.18 1.99 -34.05
N SER A 14 4.95 3.08 -33.98
CA SER A 14 5.62 3.51 -32.76
C SER A 14 4.61 4.14 -31.79
N ARG A 15 3.65 3.36 -31.28
CA ARG A 15 2.80 3.80 -30.14
C ARG A 15 2.58 2.72 -29.06
N PRO A 16 3.61 2.31 -28.28
CA PRO A 16 3.40 1.21 -27.34
C PRO A 16 3.44 1.60 -25.85
N ARG A 17 4.20 2.61 -25.43
CA ARG A 17 4.52 2.80 -24.00
C ARG A 17 3.60 3.77 -23.26
N ARG A 18 3.31 4.95 -23.82
CA ARG A 18 2.46 5.97 -23.17
C ARG A 18 1.01 5.49 -22.99
N ASP A 19 0.45 4.85 -24.02
CA ASP A 19 -0.91 4.31 -23.95
C ASP A 19 -1.00 3.11 -22.98
N ALA A 20 0.06 2.30 -22.89
CA ALA A 20 0.12 1.20 -21.94
C ALA A 20 0.16 1.67 -20.48
N VAL A 21 0.97 2.69 -20.17
CA VAL A 21 1.00 3.30 -18.83
C VAL A 21 -0.36 3.90 -18.50
N ARG A 22 -0.95 4.70 -19.41
CA ARG A 22 -2.25 5.33 -19.18
C ARG A 22 -3.37 4.32 -18.95
N ASN A 23 -3.40 3.22 -19.69
CA ASN A 23 -4.43 2.19 -19.51
C ASN A 23 -4.25 1.42 -18.20
N ARG A 24 -3.00 1.17 -17.79
CA ARG A 24 -2.71 0.59 -16.47
C ARG A 24 -3.22 1.51 -15.36
N GLU A 25 -2.95 2.81 -15.45
CA GLU A 25 -3.44 3.79 -14.46
C GLU A 25 -4.96 3.85 -14.40
N ARG A 26 -5.65 3.85 -15.55
CA ARG A 26 -7.13 3.81 -15.59
C ARG A 26 -7.71 2.60 -14.88
N LEU A 27 -7.07 1.43 -14.99
CA LEU A 27 -7.50 0.22 -14.28
C LEU A 27 -7.30 0.35 -12.77
N LEU A 28 -6.20 0.95 -12.32
CA LEU A 28 -5.95 1.20 -10.90
C LEU A 28 -6.93 2.23 -10.32
N GLU A 29 -7.20 3.32 -11.04
CA GLU A 29 -8.19 4.33 -10.66
C GLU A 29 -9.60 3.73 -10.55
N ALA A 30 -10.02 2.97 -11.57
CA ALA A 30 -11.30 2.29 -11.59
C ALA A 30 -11.47 1.29 -10.43
N ALA A 31 -10.41 0.56 -10.09
CA ALA A 31 -10.41 -0.34 -8.93
C ALA A 31 -10.59 0.45 -7.63
N GLY A 32 -9.84 1.53 -7.44
CA GLY A 32 -10.00 2.40 -6.27
C GLY A 32 -11.40 3.00 -6.14
N GLU A 33 -12.02 3.41 -7.24
CA GLU A 33 -13.41 3.87 -7.25
C GLU A 33 -14.38 2.77 -6.84
N LEU A 34 -14.26 1.57 -7.42
CA LEU A 34 -15.10 0.41 -7.08
C LEU A 34 -15.01 0.07 -5.60
N LEU A 35 -13.79 0.03 -5.07
CA LEU A 35 -13.54 -0.30 -3.67
C LEU A 35 -14.18 0.69 -2.70
N ARG A 36 -14.33 1.96 -3.08
CA ARG A 36 -15.02 2.96 -2.26
C ARG A 36 -16.54 2.88 -2.35
N THR A 37 -17.06 2.64 -3.55
CA THR A 37 -18.51 2.76 -3.81
C THR A 37 -19.27 1.45 -3.62
N ASP A 38 -18.63 0.32 -3.94
CA ASP A 38 -19.22 -1.02 -3.89
C ASP A 38 -18.12 -2.08 -3.66
N PRO A 39 -17.60 -2.21 -2.42
CA PRO A 39 -16.54 -3.16 -2.10
C PRO A 39 -16.92 -4.62 -2.43
N GLY A 40 -18.21 -4.97 -2.33
CA GLY A 40 -18.71 -6.33 -2.57
C GLY A 40 -18.82 -6.69 -4.06
N GLY A 41 -18.92 -5.70 -4.95
CA GLY A 41 -19.04 -5.89 -6.40
C GLY A 41 -17.72 -5.90 -7.18
N VAL A 42 -16.57 -5.82 -6.49
CA VAL A 42 -15.27 -5.69 -7.15
C VAL A 42 -14.90 -6.97 -7.91
N SER A 43 -14.72 -6.82 -9.22
CA SER A 43 -14.35 -7.90 -10.13
C SER A 43 -13.61 -7.36 -11.34
N MET A 44 -12.81 -8.20 -12.02
CA MET A 44 -12.10 -7.77 -13.23
C MET A 44 -13.03 -7.20 -14.32
N PRO A 45 -14.21 -7.79 -14.60
CA PRO A 45 -15.17 -7.20 -15.53
C PRO A 45 -15.68 -5.82 -15.11
N ALA A 46 -16.04 -5.64 -13.84
CA ALA A 46 -16.53 -4.36 -13.32
C ALA A 46 -15.44 -3.27 -13.39
N ILE A 47 -14.19 -3.62 -13.06
CA ILE A 47 -13.04 -2.70 -13.16
C ILE A 47 -12.78 -2.31 -14.62
N ALA A 48 -12.82 -3.28 -15.55
CA ALA A 48 -12.61 -3.01 -16.97
C ALA A 48 -13.67 -2.06 -17.54
N ASP A 49 -14.94 -2.32 -17.23
CA ASP A 49 -16.08 -1.50 -17.64
C ASP A 49 -15.93 -0.06 -17.12
N ARG A 50 -15.69 0.10 -15.81
CA ARG A 50 -15.41 1.39 -15.16
C ARG A 50 -14.22 2.11 -15.79
N ALA A 51 -13.15 1.39 -16.06
CA ALA A 51 -11.97 1.94 -16.71
C ALA A 51 -12.20 2.29 -18.17
N GLY A 52 -13.36 1.97 -18.77
CA GLY A 52 -13.66 2.16 -20.19
C GLY A 52 -12.75 1.33 -21.10
N LEU A 53 -12.46 0.09 -20.69
CA LEU A 53 -11.61 -0.88 -21.38
C LEU A 53 -12.36 -2.22 -21.54
N SER A 54 -12.00 -3.00 -22.56
CA SER A 54 -12.56 -4.34 -22.69
C SER A 54 -11.95 -5.30 -21.66
N VAL A 55 -12.73 -6.28 -21.19
CA VAL A 55 -12.26 -7.31 -20.25
C VAL A 55 -10.99 -8.03 -20.74
N PRO A 56 -10.87 -8.46 -22.02
CA PRO A 56 -9.62 -9.03 -22.53
C PRO A 56 -8.45 -8.05 -22.48
N THR A 57 -8.70 -6.74 -22.64
CA THR A 57 -7.65 -5.73 -22.50
C THR A 57 -7.18 -5.61 -21.06
N ALA A 58 -8.10 -5.61 -20.09
CA ALA A 58 -7.74 -5.60 -18.67
C ALA A 58 -6.87 -6.81 -18.30
N TYR A 59 -7.26 -8.02 -18.74
CA TYR A 59 -6.48 -9.24 -18.51
C TYR A 59 -5.08 -9.24 -19.16
N ARG A 60 -4.85 -8.44 -20.20
CA ARG A 60 -3.52 -8.24 -20.77
C ARG A 60 -2.59 -7.40 -19.88
N TYR A 61 -3.13 -6.56 -18.99
CA TYR A 61 -2.36 -5.77 -18.04
C TYR A 61 -2.23 -6.45 -16.69
N PHE A 62 -3.26 -7.20 -16.27
CA PHE A 62 -3.31 -7.92 -15.00
C PHE A 62 -3.93 -9.30 -15.21
N SER A 63 -3.14 -10.35 -15.04
CA SER A 63 -3.59 -11.73 -15.26
C SER A 63 -4.68 -12.17 -14.29
N ALA A 64 -4.65 -11.66 -13.07
CA ALA A 64 -5.64 -11.91 -12.03
C ALA A 64 -6.11 -10.61 -11.37
N LEU A 65 -7.28 -10.67 -10.72
CA LEU A 65 -7.78 -9.58 -9.89
C LEU A 65 -6.77 -9.25 -8.78
N ASP A 66 -6.19 -10.27 -8.15
CA ASP A 66 -5.19 -10.12 -7.10
C ASP A 66 -3.94 -9.37 -7.59
N ASP A 67 -3.50 -9.56 -8.83
CA ASP A 67 -2.36 -8.82 -9.39
C ASP A 67 -2.67 -7.32 -9.49
N LEU A 68 -3.90 -6.99 -9.87
CA LEU A 68 -4.39 -5.61 -9.95
C LEU A 68 -4.50 -5.01 -8.56
N LEU A 69 -5.12 -5.71 -7.61
CA LEU A 69 -5.28 -5.25 -6.24
C LEU A 69 -3.94 -5.09 -5.52
N ASN A 70 -2.96 -5.96 -5.76
CA ASN A 70 -1.59 -5.82 -5.24
C ASN A 70 -0.88 -4.59 -5.83
N ALA A 71 -1.01 -4.36 -7.15
CA ALA A 71 -0.44 -3.16 -7.77
C ALA A 71 -1.12 -1.88 -7.27
N TYR A 72 -2.41 -1.95 -7.01
CA TYR A 72 -3.17 -0.87 -6.39
C TYR A 72 -2.68 -0.58 -4.97
N LEU A 73 -2.56 -1.61 -4.13
CA LEU A 73 -2.01 -1.49 -2.78
C LEU A 73 -0.60 -0.89 -2.78
N HIS A 74 0.25 -1.33 -3.71
CA HIS A 74 1.59 -0.75 -3.84
C HIS A 74 1.55 0.76 -4.12
N ARG A 75 0.64 1.21 -4.99
CA ARG A 75 0.42 2.65 -5.24
C ARG A 75 -0.03 3.40 -3.99
N VAL A 76 -0.90 2.82 -3.18
CA VAL A 76 -1.35 3.40 -1.90
C VAL A 76 -0.18 3.56 -0.92
N ILE A 77 0.67 2.53 -0.80
CA ILE A 77 1.83 2.58 0.10
C ILE A 77 2.87 3.60 -0.40
N VAL A 78 3.00 3.77 -1.72
CA VAL A 78 3.82 4.84 -2.31
C VAL A 78 3.29 6.23 -1.90
N GLU A 79 1.97 6.44 -1.91
CA GLU A 79 1.37 7.70 -1.45
C GLU A 79 1.68 7.97 0.03
N LEU A 80 1.53 6.95 0.90
CA LEU A 80 1.90 7.06 2.31
C LEU A 80 3.39 7.34 2.49
N ARG A 81 4.25 6.70 1.69
CA ARG A 81 5.70 6.93 1.73
C ARG A 81 6.03 8.37 1.39
N ASP A 82 5.49 8.88 0.30
CA ASP A 82 5.75 10.24 -0.16
C ASP A 82 5.26 11.24 0.89
N TYR A 83 4.07 11.02 1.46
CA TYR A 83 3.55 11.80 2.59
C TYR A 83 4.49 11.78 3.81
N SER A 84 4.98 10.59 4.20
CA SER A 84 5.91 10.42 5.32
C SER A 84 7.24 11.14 5.10
N HIS A 85 7.75 11.15 3.86
CA HIS A 85 8.96 11.89 3.50
C HIS A 85 8.76 13.41 3.54
N ASP A 86 7.61 13.89 3.04
CA ASP A 86 7.32 15.32 2.95
C ASP A 86 6.82 15.91 4.28
N CYS A 87 6.41 15.08 5.24
CA CYS A 87 5.91 15.55 6.52
C CYS A 87 6.99 16.30 7.33
N PRO A 88 6.76 17.56 7.76
CA PRO A 88 7.74 18.34 8.48
C PRO A 88 7.85 17.97 9.98
N LYS A 89 6.89 17.20 10.50
CA LYS A 89 6.86 16.81 11.92
C LYS A 89 8.04 15.90 12.28
N THR A 90 8.34 15.83 13.58
CA THR A 90 9.44 15.04 14.14
C THR A 90 9.04 14.39 15.46
N GLY A 91 9.80 13.39 15.91
CA GLY A 91 9.50 12.68 17.16
C GLY A 91 8.22 11.85 17.05
N PRO A 92 7.53 11.59 18.18
CA PRO A 92 6.25 10.86 18.19
C PRO A 92 5.18 11.49 17.30
N ALA A 93 5.14 12.83 17.23
CA ALA A 93 4.18 13.56 16.39
C ALA A 93 4.31 13.27 14.88
N LEU A 94 5.48 12.82 14.39
CA LEU A 94 5.60 12.33 13.02
C LEU A 94 4.91 10.98 12.84
N PHE A 95 5.03 10.10 13.83
CA PHE A 95 4.38 8.79 13.81
C PHE A 95 2.86 8.92 13.83
N GLU A 96 2.35 9.73 14.74
CA GLU A 96 0.92 10.04 14.85
C GLU A 96 0.37 10.58 13.52
N GLU A 97 1.10 11.47 12.86
CA GLU A 97 0.68 12.05 11.58
C GLU A 97 0.65 11.01 10.44
N VAL A 98 1.67 10.16 10.35
CA VAL A 98 1.72 9.11 9.31
C VAL A 98 0.69 8.01 9.61
N ALA A 99 0.41 7.70 10.87
CA ALA A 99 -0.65 6.78 11.26
C ALA A 99 -2.05 7.33 10.95
N GLY A 100 -2.27 8.62 11.22
CA GLY A 100 -3.47 9.34 10.81
C GLY A 100 -3.68 9.32 9.29
N GLU A 101 -2.63 9.61 8.53
CA GLU A 101 -2.67 9.54 7.07
C GLU A 101 -2.93 8.12 6.57
N TRP A 102 -2.27 7.12 7.17
CA TRP A 102 -2.54 5.74 6.85
C TRP A 102 -4.02 5.39 7.03
N ALA A 103 -4.61 5.74 8.18
CA ALA A 103 -6.03 5.49 8.43
C ALA A 103 -6.96 6.30 7.50
N ARG A 104 -6.60 7.52 7.11
CA ARG A 104 -7.32 8.30 6.09
C ARG A 104 -7.28 7.62 4.71
N LEU A 105 -6.13 7.06 4.35
CA LEU A 105 -5.99 6.24 3.14
C LEU A 105 -6.88 4.98 3.25
N LEU A 106 -6.95 4.33 4.42
CA LEU A 106 -7.84 3.18 4.63
C LEU A 106 -9.32 3.52 4.38
N GLU A 107 -9.82 4.66 4.82
CA GLU A 107 -11.20 5.11 4.53
C GLU A 107 -11.43 5.24 3.02
N SER A 108 -10.40 5.65 2.29
CA SER A 108 -10.44 5.80 0.84
C SER A 108 -10.28 4.48 0.10
N TYR A 109 -9.85 3.39 0.75
CA TYR A 109 -9.46 2.14 0.06
C TYR A 109 -10.15 0.88 0.58
N GLY A 110 -10.86 0.99 1.72
CA GLY A 110 -11.84 0.02 2.22
C GLY A 110 -11.30 -1.38 2.53
N ALA A 111 -12.23 -2.33 2.61
CA ALA A 111 -11.96 -3.74 2.94
C ALA A 111 -11.04 -4.48 1.96
N ALA A 112 -10.72 -3.88 0.80
CA ALA A 112 -9.76 -4.43 -0.16
C ALA A 112 -8.41 -4.73 0.49
N MET A 113 -7.94 -3.82 1.33
CA MET A 113 -6.60 -3.89 1.92
C MET A 113 -6.49 -4.97 3.00
N VAL A 114 -7.63 -5.36 3.60
CA VAL A 114 -7.72 -6.44 4.59
C VAL A 114 -7.39 -7.80 3.98
N GLN A 115 -7.78 -8.03 2.72
CA GLN A 115 -7.64 -9.32 2.06
C GLN A 115 -6.23 -9.56 1.48
N LEU A 116 -5.38 -8.53 1.41
CA LEU A 116 -4.08 -8.59 0.72
C LEU A 116 -2.94 -9.14 1.58
N ARG A 117 -3.26 -9.95 2.59
CA ARG A 117 -2.24 -10.59 3.43
C ARG A 117 -1.50 -11.66 2.64
N SER A 118 -0.18 -11.50 2.56
CA SER A 118 0.69 -12.51 1.99
C SER A 118 0.75 -13.75 2.88
N ARG A 119 0.91 -14.92 2.26
CA ARG A 119 1.24 -16.17 2.96
C ARG A 119 2.66 -16.18 3.52
N GLY A 120 3.55 -15.33 2.98
CA GLY A 120 4.91 -15.16 3.49
C GLY A 120 4.96 -14.18 4.66
N GLY A 121 5.70 -14.54 5.72
CA GLY A 121 5.85 -13.69 6.90
C GLY A 121 6.49 -12.32 6.59
N PHE A 122 6.07 -11.29 7.33
CA PHE A 122 6.52 -9.90 7.12
C PHE A 122 8.05 -9.78 7.13
N LEU A 123 8.72 -10.27 8.18
CA LEU A 123 10.18 -10.19 8.30
C LEU A 123 10.92 -10.97 7.20
N ALA A 124 10.38 -12.12 6.79
CA ALA A 124 10.98 -12.90 5.71
C ALA A 124 10.92 -12.14 4.38
N ARG A 125 9.78 -11.49 4.09
CA ARG A 125 9.62 -10.64 2.90
C ARG A 125 10.44 -9.37 2.96
N LEU A 126 10.56 -8.76 4.14
CA LEU A 126 11.41 -7.59 4.39
C LEU A 126 12.87 -7.91 4.06
N ARG A 127 13.41 -8.99 4.62
CA ARG A 127 14.79 -9.44 4.35
C ARG A 127 14.99 -9.94 2.92
N GLY A 128 13.92 -10.44 2.30
CA GLY A 128 13.89 -10.84 0.89
C GLY A 128 13.74 -9.69 -0.10
N ASN A 129 13.68 -8.43 0.35
CA ASN A 129 13.47 -7.24 -0.48
C ASN A 129 12.22 -7.31 -1.37
N ASP A 130 11.13 -7.87 -0.85
CA ASP A 130 9.83 -7.84 -1.52
C ASP A 130 9.45 -6.38 -1.86
N PRO A 131 9.12 -6.04 -3.11
CA PRO A 131 8.93 -4.64 -3.53
C PRO A 131 7.89 -3.88 -2.72
N VAL A 132 6.79 -4.55 -2.34
CA VAL A 132 5.72 -3.92 -1.56
C VAL A 132 6.22 -3.69 -0.14
N ILE A 133 6.84 -4.69 0.49
CA ILE A 133 7.35 -4.56 1.86
C ILE A 133 8.51 -3.57 1.95
N SER A 134 9.36 -3.46 0.93
CA SER A 134 10.39 -2.42 0.84
C SER A 134 9.77 -1.02 0.84
N THR A 135 8.65 -0.84 0.12
CA THR A 135 7.93 0.45 0.12
C THR A 135 7.27 0.73 1.49
N VAL A 136 6.72 -0.31 2.15
CA VAL A 136 6.23 -0.18 3.53
C VAL A 136 7.36 0.25 4.48
N ARG A 137 8.53 -0.38 4.36
CA ARG A 137 9.73 0.01 5.14
C ARG A 137 10.07 1.48 4.89
N GLU A 138 10.11 1.94 3.64
CA GLU A 138 10.38 3.34 3.29
C GLU A 138 9.38 4.30 3.94
N ALA A 139 8.08 3.96 3.92
CA ALA A 139 7.04 4.79 4.51
C ALA A 139 7.18 4.93 6.04
N TRP A 140 7.52 3.84 6.72
CA TRP A 140 7.49 3.78 8.18
C TRP A 140 8.86 3.95 8.84
N GLU A 141 9.97 3.87 8.11
CA GLU A 141 11.31 3.92 8.71
C GLU A 141 11.55 5.21 9.50
N ARG A 142 11.28 6.37 8.90
CA ARG A 142 11.50 7.66 9.57
C ARG A 142 10.55 7.86 10.78
N PRO A 143 9.24 7.59 10.68
CA PRO A 143 8.32 7.61 11.82
C PRO A 143 8.73 6.67 12.96
N VAL A 144 8.95 5.39 12.66
CA VAL A 144 9.28 4.37 13.66
C VAL A 144 10.59 4.70 14.37
N ARG A 145 11.65 5.06 13.61
CA ARG A 145 12.92 5.47 14.23
C ARG A 145 12.79 6.75 15.05
N SER A 146 11.84 7.64 14.74
CA SER A 146 11.59 8.84 15.54
C SER A 146 10.99 8.51 16.90
N VAL A 147 10.08 7.54 16.95
CA VAL A 147 9.55 7.00 18.21
C VAL A 147 10.64 6.26 18.98
N MET A 148 11.41 5.39 18.33
CA MET A 148 12.50 4.66 18.98
C MET A 148 13.52 5.60 19.64
N ARG A 149 13.94 6.67 18.96
CA ARG A 149 14.83 7.69 19.54
C ARG A 149 14.21 8.40 20.74
N HIS A 150 12.91 8.71 20.68
CA HIS A 150 12.20 9.34 21.79
C HIS A 150 12.14 8.42 23.02
N LEU A 151 11.98 7.12 22.81
CA LEU A 151 11.94 6.09 23.84
C LEU A 151 13.33 5.54 24.23
N GLU A 152 14.40 6.12 23.69
CA GLU A 152 15.80 5.68 23.91
C GLU A 152 16.07 4.21 23.54
N ILE A 153 15.34 3.68 22.54
CA ILE A 153 15.46 2.30 22.08
C ILE A 153 16.59 2.19 21.03
N PRO A 154 17.55 1.27 21.19
CA PRO A 154 18.64 1.07 20.24
C PRO A 154 18.16 0.69 18.83
N ASP A 155 18.92 1.15 17.83
CA ASP A 155 18.56 1.01 16.41
C ASP A 155 18.48 -0.45 15.92
N GLU A 156 19.20 -1.37 16.58
CA GLU A 156 19.16 -2.81 16.30
C GLU A 156 17.76 -3.44 16.48
N HIS A 157 16.87 -2.79 17.23
CA HIS A 157 15.49 -3.23 17.39
C HIS A 157 14.58 -2.80 16.23
N PHE A 158 15.08 -2.07 15.22
CA PHE A 158 14.25 -1.48 14.17
C PHE A 158 13.40 -2.50 13.42
N GLU A 159 13.93 -3.68 13.04
CA GLU A 159 13.13 -4.69 12.35
C GLU A 159 11.94 -5.17 13.20
N HIS A 160 12.14 -5.33 14.51
CA HIS A 160 11.09 -5.73 15.46
C HIS A 160 10.09 -4.59 15.68
N ALA A 161 10.58 -3.35 15.77
CA ALA A 161 9.72 -2.18 15.88
C ALA A 161 8.82 -2.01 14.66
N LEU A 162 9.36 -2.23 13.46
CA LEU A 162 8.60 -2.20 12.21
C LEU A 162 7.63 -3.38 12.10
N PHE A 163 8.01 -4.57 12.57
CA PHE A 163 7.13 -5.73 12.64
C PHE A 163 5.91 -5.49 13.54
N LEU A 164 6.13 -4.93 14.74
CA LEU A 164 5.05 -4.55 15.65
C LEU A 164 4.15 -3.47 15.03
N CYS A 165 4.74 -2.46 14.37
CA CYS A 165 3.99 -1.44 13.65
C CYS A 165 3.10 -2.08 12.56
N ASN A 166 3.63 -3.01 11.78
CA ASN A 166 2.88 -3.72 10.74
C ASN A 166 1.70 -4.53 11.30
N ILE A 167 1.79 -5.06 12.52
CA ILE A 167 0.70 -5.81 13.17
C ILE A 167 -0.34 -4.87 13.75
N MET A 168 0.09 -3.86 14.51
CA MET A 168 -0.83 -3.02 15.29
C MET A 168 -1.56 -2.01 14.42
N PHE A 169 -0.93 -1.53 13.34
CA PHE A 169 -1.53 -0.60 12.38
C PHE A 169 -1.98 -1.32 11.11
N ASP A 170 -2.28 -2.60 11.25
CA ASP A 170 -2.90 -3.41 10.21
C ASP A 170 -4.31 -2.86 9.89
N PRO A 171 -4.65 -2.67 8.60
CA PRO A 171 -5.96 -2.21 8.19
C PRO A 171 -7.14 -2.92 8.85
N ARG A 172 -7.02 -4.24 9.03
CA ARG A 172 -8.06 -5.05 9.65
C ARG A 172 -8.29 -4.65 11.10
N GLU A 173 -7.22 -4.49 11.85
CA GLU A 173 -7.29 -4.22 13.29
C GLU A 173 -7.79 -2.79 13.56
N ILE A 174 -7.38 -1.82 12.72
CA ILE A 174 -7.91 -0.45 12.79
C ILE A 174 -9.43 -0.44 12.52
N LEU A 175 -9.88 -1.12 11.47
CA LEU A 175 -11.31 -1.18 11.12
C LEU A 175 -12.12 -1.93 12.18
N ASP A 176 -11.60 -3.05 12.71
CA ASP A 176 -12.26 -3.83 13.75
C ASP A 176 -12.46 -3.01 15.04
N LEU A 177 -11.46 -2.20 15.42
CA LEU A 177 -11.58 -1.26 16.55
C LEU A 177 -12.65 -0.18 16.30
N VAL A 178 -12.71 0.38 15.09
CA VAL A 178 -13.76 1.34 14.72
C VAL A 178 -15.16 0.69 14.76
N ASP A 179 -15.28 -0.57 14.34
CA ASP A 179 -16.54 -1.33 14.38
C ASP A 179 -17.04 -1.57 15.83
N THR A 180 -16.20 -1.40 16.84
CA THR A 180 -16.62 -1.41 18.26
C THR A 180 -17.33 -0.13 18.71
N GLY A 181 -17.36 0.90 17.86
CA GLY A 181 -17.98 2.21 18.15
C GLY A 181 -16.98 3.32 18.48
N LEU A 182 -15.67 3.04 18.42
CA LEU A 182 -14.63 4.06 18.55
C LEU A 182 -14.59 4.93 17.29
N THR A 183 -14.31 6.22 17.46
CA THR A 183 -13.85 7.04 16.33
C THR A 183 -12.47 6.55 15.88
N ARG A 184 -12.12 6.82 14.61
CA ARG A 184 -10.80 6.51 14.07
C ARG A 184 -9.68 7.09 14.94
N ASP A 185 -9.83 8.33 15.36
CA ASP A 185 -8.80 9.03 16.13
C ASP A 185 -8.64 8.42 17.54
N GLU A 186 -9.73 7.94 18.16
CA GLU A 186 -9.67 7.17 19.41
C GLU A 186 -9.00 5.81 19.21
N ALA A 187 -9.33 5.09 18.12
CA ALA A 187 -8.70 3.82 17.80
C ALA A 187 -7.18 3.97 17.57
N LEU A 188 -6.76 5.00 16.83
CA LEU A 188 -5.34 5.32 16.62
C LEU A 188 -4.64 5.67 17.92
N LEU A 189 -5.24 6.52 18.76
CA LEU A 189 -4.68 6.88 20.06
C LEU A 189 -4.44 5.66 20.95
N HIS A 190 -5.37 4.69 20.95
CA HIS A 190 -5.21 3.44 21.69
C HIS A 190 -4.06 2.58 21.12
N LEU A 191 -4.00 2.43 19.79
CA LEU A 191 -2.96 1.66 19.12
C LEU A 191 -1.57 2.27 19.30
N GLU A 192 -1.44 3.60 19.21
CA GLU A 192 -0.20 4.35 19.41
C GLU A 192 0.33 4.16 20.83
N HIS A 193 -0.51 4.36 21.85
CA HIS A 193 -0.13 4.11 23.23
C HIS A 193 0.32 2.66 23.44
N ALA A 194 -0.44 1.70 22.94
CA ALA A 194 -0.10 0.29 23.06
C ALA A 194 1.22 -0.04 22.34
N TYR A 195 1.44 0.53 21.15
CA TYR A 195 2.66 0.34 20.37
C TYR A 195 3.88 0.89 21.10
N PHE A 196 3.82 2.12 21.63
CA PHE A 196 4.96 2.72 22.34
C PHE A 196 5.34 1.90 23.57
N GLN A 197 4.36 1.40 24.33
CA GLN A 197 4.63 0.53 25.48
C GLN A 197 5.15 -0.85 25.06
N ALA A 198 4.63 -1.42 23.97
CA ALA A 198 5.12 -2.67 23.42
C ALA A 198 6.58 -2.57 22.98
N LEU A 199 7.00 -1.44 22.39
CA LEU A 199 8.40 -1.20 22.02
C LEU A 199 9.33 -1.22 23.23
N VAL A 200 8.96 -0.53 24.32
CA VAL A 200 9.74 -0.52 25.56
C VAL A 200 9.82 -1.92 26.17
N GLY A 201 8.68 -2.61 26.28
CA GLY A 201 8.62 -3.97 26.80
C GLY A 201 9.48 -4.95 26.00
N TRP A 202 9.43 -4.84 24.67
CA TRP A 202 10.20 -5.69 23.77
C TRP A 202 11.71 -5.42 23.86
N ALA A 203 12.12 -4.15 23.89
CA ALA A 203 13.54 -3.80 24.00
C ALA A 203 14.15 -4.33 25.31
N ASN A 204 13.39 -4.28 26.41
CA ASN A 204 13.84 -4.75 27.71
C ASN A 204 13.86 -6.29 27.84
N ALA A 205 13.09 -7.02 27.03
CA ALA A 205 13.03 -8.48 27.08
C ALA A 205 14.34 -9.17 26.67
N ASN A 206 15.20 -8.50 25.89
CA ASN A 206 16.52 -9.02 25.51
C ASN A 206 17.58 -8.91 26.63
N GLY A 207 17.23 -8.30 27.77
CA GLY A 207 18.10 -8.14 28.94
C GLY A 207 17.72 -9.01 30.15
N ALA A 208 16.75 -9.92 30.02
CA ALA A 208 16.26 -10.81 31.09
C ALA A 208 16.74 -12.26 30.93
#